data_AF-A0A653MZD4-F1
#
_entry.id   AF-A0A653MZD4-F1
#
_cell.length_a   1.000
_cell.length_b   1.000
_cell.length_c   1.000
_cell.angle_alpha   90.00
_cell.angle_beta   90.00
_cell.angle_gamma   90.00
#
_symmetry.space_group_name_H-M   'P 1'
#
loop_
_entity.id
_entity.type
_entity.pdbx_description
1 polymer ?
#
loop_
_entity_poly.entity_id
_entity_poly.type
_entity_poly.pdbx_seq_one_letter_code
_entity_poly.pdbx_strand_id
1 'polypeptide(L)'
;MKNSIYSLLKAKFLVSDDALKNWKFIVFLIFLAMIMIANNHRYDAKNYKITELTNEVKELRSEFVDRRSELMKLKMESTVAKKMELREIFPASVPPTKIIVKTQKEEKKSFIDKLKIWQ
;
A
#
# COMPACT_ATOMS: atom_id res chain seq x y z
N MET A 1 8.84 8.92 -61.87
CA MET A 1 8.12 8.79 -60.58
C MET A 1 6.60 8.59 -60.74
N LYS A 2 5.88 9.38 -61.56
CA LYS A 2 4.42 9.25 -61.76
C LYS A 2 3.95 7.82 -62.11
N ASN A 3 4.67 7.10 -62.97
CA ASN A 3 4.29 5.76 -63.41
C ASN A 3 4.37 4.69 -62.31
N SER A 4 5.27 4.86 -61.33
CA SER A 4 5.41 3.94 -60.19
C SER A 4 4.20 4.03 -59.26
N ILE A 5 3.81 5.26 -58.88
CA ILE A 5 2.62 5.52 -58.07
C ILE A 5 1.35 5.05 -58.81
N TYR A 6 1.28 5.29 -60.12
CA TYR A 6 0.15 4.84 -60.94
C TYR A 6 0.03 3.31 -61.01
N SER A 7 1.17 2.59 -61.04
CA SER A 7 1.18 1.13 -61.02
C SER A 7 0.82 0.52 -59.65
N LEU A 8 1.14 1.22 -58.56
CA LEU A 8 0.68 0.88 -57.20
C LEU A 8 -0.85 1.07 -57.08
N LEU A 9 -1.38 2.19 -57.57
CA LEU A 9 -2.82 2.47 -57.56
C LEU A 9 -3.63 1.49 -58.42
N LYS A 10 -3.08 1.07 -59.58
CA LYS A 10 -3.68 0.03 -60.44
C LYS A 10 -3.52 -1.40 -59.90
N ALA A 11 -3.05 -1.56 -58.66
CA ALA A 11 -2.86 -2.86 -58.04
C ALA A 11 -1.97 -3.82 -58.85
N LYS A 12 -0.99 -3.28 -59.60
CA LYS A 12 -0.06 -4.12 -60.39
C LYS A 12 0.71 -5.11 -59.49
N PHE A 13 0.93 -4.74 -58.23
CA PHE A 13 1.49 -5.60 -57.17
C PHE A 13 0.68 -6.88 -56.91
N LEU A 14 -0.63 -6.87 -57.15
CA LEU A 14 -1.52 -8.01 -56.95
C LEU A 14 -1.63 -8.92 -58.18
N VAL A 15 -1.22 -8.45 -59.38
CA VAL A 15 -1.47 -9.14 -60.66
C VAL A 15 -0.17 -9.48 -61.42
N SER A 16 0.98 -8.94 -61.01
CA SER A 16 2.29 -9.30 -61.58
C SER A 16 2.68 -10.76 -61.28
N ASP A 17 3.63 -11.34 -62.02
CA ASP A 17 4.08 -12.73 -61.85
C ASP A 17 4.50 -13.10 -60.40
N ASP A 18 4.91 -12.12 -59.59
CA ASP A 18 5.23 -12.26 -58.14
C ASP A 18 4.02 -12.12 -57.19
N ALA A 19 2.79 -12.08 -57.69
CA ALA A 19 1.55 -11.83 -56.94
C ALA A 19 1.36 -12.75 -55.72
N LEU A 20 1.81 -14.00 -55.80
CA LEU A 20 1.70 -14.95 -54.68
C LEU A 20 2.50 -14.51 -53.44
N LYS A 21 3.67 -13.89 -53.63
CA LYS A 21 4.50 -13.38 -52.52
C LYS A 21 3.82 -12.17 -51.85
N ASN A 22 3.19 -11.34 -52.66
CA ASN A 22 2.50 -10.13 -52.26
C ASN A 22 1.20 -10.44 -51.50
N TRP A 23 0.46 -11.47 -51.90
CA TRP A 23 -0.72 -11.94 -51.18
C TRP A 23 -0.38 -12.47 -49.78
N LYS A 24 0.70 -13.26 -49.66
CA LYS A 24 1.20 -13.74 -48.35
C LYS A 24 1.56 -12.58 -47.42
N PHE A 25 2.14 -11.50 -47.97
CA PHE A 25 2.47 -10.30 -47.20
C PHE A 25 1.22 -9.54 -46.73
N ILE A 26 0.18 -9.43 -47.55
CA ILE A 26 -1.09 -8.79 -47.15
C ILE A 26 -1.78 -9.57 -46.04
N VAL A 27 -1.86 -10.90 -46.15
CA VAL A 27 -2.40 -11.75 -45.09
C VAL A 27 -1.62 -11.59 -43.79
N PHE A 28 -0.29 -11.49 -43.87
CA PHE A 28 0.54 -11.21 -42.71
C PHE A 28 0.20 -9.86 -42.05
N LEU A 29 -0.01 -8.80 -42.83
CA LEU A 29 -0.40 -7.49 -42.28
C LEU A 29 -1.79 -7.51 -41.64
N ILE A 30 -2.76 -8.20 -42.23
CA ILE A 30 -4.11 -8.36 -41.66
C ILE A 30 -4.03 -9.14 -40.35
N PHE A 31 -3.25 -10.23 -40.32
CA PHE A 31 -3.03 -11.00 -39.10
C PHE A 31 -2.38 -10.16 -38.00
N LEU A 32 -1.37 -9.35 -38.35
CA LEU A 32 -0.73 -8.44 -37.42
C LEU A 32 -1.71 -7.38 -36.89
N ALA A 33 -2.55 -6.81 -37.76
CA ALA A 33 -3.59 -5.86 -37.37
C ALA A 33 -4.59 -6.50 -36.39
N MET A 34 -4.97 -7.75 -36.63
CA MET A 34 -5.85 -8.51 -35.73
C MET A 34 -5.22 -8.71 -34.35
N ILE A 35 -3.93 -9.03 -34.29
CA ILE A 35 -3.18 -9.13 -33.03
C ILE A 35 -3.16 -7.79 -32.30
N MET A 36 -2.94 -6.67 -33.00
CA MET A 36 -2.93 -5.34 -32.38
C MET A 36 -4.28 -5.00 -31.78
N ILE A 37 -5.39 -5.26 -32.49
CA ILE A 37 -6.75 -5.03 -31.99
C ILE A 37 -7.02 -5.89 -30.75
N ALA A 38 -6.67 -7.18 -30.80
CA ALA A 38 -6.86 -8.09 -29.67
C ALA A 38 -6.06 -7.66 -28.43
N ASN A 39 -4.82 -7.20 -28.62
CA ASN A 39 -4.00 -6.70 -27.52
C ASN A 39 -4.55 -5.40 -26.93
N ASN A 40 -5.04 -4.47 -27.77
CA ASN A 40 -5.64 -3.23 -27.28
C ASN A 40 -6.88 -3.51 -26.43
N HIS A 41 -7.75 -4.41 -26.88
CA HIS A 41 -8.94 -4.77 -26.11
C HIS A 41 -8.60 -5.38 -24.74
N ARG A 42 -7.55 -6.21 -24.66
CA ARG A 42 -7.04 -6.76 -23.40
C ARG A 42 -6.40 -5.69 -22.51
N TYR A 43 -5.74 -4.70 -23.10
CA TYR A 43 -5.18 -3.57 -22.38
C TYR A 43 -6.29 -2.73 -21.74
N ASP A 44 -7.35 -2.42 -22.50
CA ASP A 44 -8.49 -1.65 -22.01
C ASP A 44 -9.16 -2.36 -20.82
N ALA A 45 -9.44 -3.65 -20.94
CA ALA A 45 -10.02 -4.46 -19.87
C ALA A 45 -9.16 -4.44 -18.58
N LYS A 46 -7.83 -4.52 -18.72
CA LYS A 46 -6.92 -4.39 -17.57
C LYS A 46 -6.96 -2.99 -16.96
N ASN A 47 -7.03 -1.95 -17.78
CA ASN A 47 -7.06 -0.57 -17.29
C ASN A 47 -8.33 -0.26 -16.48
N TYR A 48 -9.49 -0.80 -16.91
CA TYR A 48 -10.70 -0.75 -16.10
C TYR A 48 -10.53 -1.46 -14.76
N LYS A 49 -9.93 -2.66 -14.75
CA LYS A 49 -9.68 -3.38 -13.50
C LYS A 49 -8.74 -2.63 -12.56
N ILE A 50 -7.70 -2.00 -13.09
CA ILE A 50 -6.77 -1.16 -12.30
C ILE A 50 -7.53 0.01 -11.66
N THR A 51 -8.43 0.64 -12.41
CA THR A 51 -9.22 1.79 -11.92
C THR A 51 -10.18 1.35 -10.81
N GLU A 52 -10.87 0.21 -10.99
CA GLU A 52 -11.73 -0.39 -9.97
C GLU A 52 -10.96 -0.66 -8.66
N LEU A 53 -9.83 -1.36 -8.76
CA LEU A 53 -8.97 -1.67 -7.60
C LEU A 53 -8.42 -0.41 -6.93
N THR A 54 -8.08 0.62 -7.71
CA THR A 54 -7.60 1.90 -7.19
C THR A 54 -8.68 2.61 -6.37
N ASN A 55 -9.94 2.55 -6.83
CA ASN A 55 -11.06 3.10 -6.09
C ASN A 55 -11.32 2.33 -4.79
N GLU A 56 -11.27 1.00 -4.83
CA GLU A 56 -11.43 0.16 -3.64
C GLU A 56 -10.35 0.48 -2.57
N VAL A 57 -9.09 0.60 -2.97
CA VAL A 57 -8.00 0.99 -2.06
C VAL A 57 -8.25 2.37 -1.45
N LYS A 58 -8.76 3.32 -2.25
CA LYS A 58 -9.07 4.67 -1.78
C LYS A 58 -10.21 4.66 -0.76
N GLU A 59 -11.25 3.87 -0.99
CA GLU A 59 -12.38 3.68 -0.09
C GLU A 59 -11.94 3.07 1.24
N LEU A 60 -11.20 1.95 1.19
CA LEU A 60 -10.65 1.30 2.39
C LEU A 60 -9.75 2.24 3.20
N ARG A 61 -8.95 3.07 2.52
CA ARG A 61 -8.12 4.07 3.18
C ARG A 61 -8.96 5.16 3.86
N SER A 62 -10.06 5.58 3.24
CA SER A 62 -11.01 6.52 3.86
C SER A 62 -11.60 5.92 5.12
N GLU A 63 -12.12 4.68 5.03
CA GLU A 63 -12.68 3.98 6.19
C GLU A 63 -11.65 3.84 7.31
N PHE A 64 -10.42 3.44 6.99
CA PHE A 64 -9.35 3.33 8.00
C PHE A 64 -9.11 4.64 8.75
N VAL A 65 -9.06 5.77 8.05
CA VAL A 65 -8.84 7.09 8.66
C VAL A 65 -10.03 7.48 9.55
N ASP A 66 -11.25 7.22 9.10
CA ASP A 66 -12.47 7.51 9.86
C ASP A 66 -12.53 6.67 11.15
N ARG A 67 -12.32 5.35 11.04
CA ARG A 67 -12.28 4.43 12.19
C ARG A 67 -11.16 4.76 13.16
N ARG A 68 -9.97 5.10 12.66
CA ARG A 68 -8.85 5.54 13.50
C ARG A 68 -9.24 6.77 14.32
N SER A 69 -9.89 7.74 13.68
CA SER A 69 -10.33 8.97 14.34
C SER A 69 -11.41 8.70 15.38
N GLU A 70 -12.35 7.81 15.09
CA GLU A 70 -13.35 7.33 16.06
C GLU A 70 -12.69 6.67 17.27
N LEU A 71 -11.73 5.76 17.05
CA LEU A 71 -11.00 5.08 18.11
C LEU A 71 -10.24 6.08 18.99
N MET A 72 -9.60 7.10 18.39
CA MET A 72 -8.93 8.14 19.18
C MET A 72 -9.91 8.92 20.06
N LYS A 73 -11.10 9.27 19.55
CA LYS A 73 -12.14 9.92 20.35
C LYS A 73 -12.62 9.04 21.50
N LEU A 74 -12.75 7.73 21.27
CA LEU A 74 -13.14 6.76 22.29
C LEU A 74 -12.05 6.54 23.36
N LYS A 75 -10.77 6.53 22.94
CA LYS A 75 -9.60 6.36 23.83
C LYS A 75 -9.27 7.62 24.63
N MET A 76 -9.75 8.78 24.21
CA MET A 76 -9.44 10.05 24.86
C MET A 76 -9.78 10.00 26.35
N GLU A 77 -8.84 10.41 27.19
CA GLU A 77 -8.97 10.35 28.65
C GLU A 77 -10.23 11.09 29.14
N SER A 78 -10.57 12.22 28.53
CA SER A 78 -11.79 12.98 28.82
C SER A 78 -13.07 12.19 28.52
N THR A 79 -13.12 11.47 27.39
CA THR A 79 -14.25 10.60 27.02
C THR A 79 -14.38 9.44 28.01
N VAL A 80 -13.25 8.84 28.41
CA VAL A 80 -13.23 7.75 29.39
C VAL A 80 -13.66 8.26 30.77
N ALA A 81 -13.10 9.36 31.25
CA ALA A 81 -13.46 9.98 32.52
C ALA A 81 -14.96 10.30 32.58
N LYS A 82 -15.51 10.93 31.54
CA LYS A 82 -16.95 11.24 31.45
C LYS A 82 -17.84 9.99 31.48
N LYS A 83 -17.41 8.88 30.88
CA LYS A 83 -18.15 7.60 30.97
C LYS A 83 -18.06 6.97 32.36
N MET A 84 -16.96 7.18 33.07
CA MET A 84 -16.69 6.64 34.40
C MET A 84 -17.40 7.43 35.52
N GLU A 85 -17.84 8.66 35.27
CA GLU A 85 -18.69 9.44 36.17
C GLU A 85 -19.98 8.70 36.57
N LEU A 86 -20.61 7.96 35.63
CA LEU A 86 -21.79 7.12 35.92
C LEU A 86 -21.52 6.01 36.93
N ARG A 87 -20.24 5.64 37.12
CA ARG A 87 -19.79 4.63 38.06
C ARG A 87 -19.17 5.25 39.31
N GLU A 88 -19.33 6.56 39.50
CA GLU A 88 -18.76 7.34 40.61
C GLU A 88 -17.22 7.30 40.67
N ILE A 89 -16.56 7.01 39.53
CA ILE A 89 -15.09 6.98 39.42
C ILE A 89 -14.61 8.29 38.80
N PHE A 90 -13.75 9.01 39.51
CA PHE A 90 -13.24 10.33 39.11
C PHE A 90 -11.71 10.33 38.90
N PRO A 91 -11.20 11.17 37.99
CA PRO A 91 -9.76 11.36 37.85
C PRO A 91 -9.17 11.99 39.12
N ALA A 92 -7.96 11.58 39.48
CA ALA A 92 -7.26 12.14 40.62
C ALA A 92 -6.84 13.61 40.33
N SER A 93 -7.23 14.55 41.20
CA SER A 93 -6.81 15.95 41.08
C SER A 93 -5.35 16.19 41.48
N VAL A 94 -4.74 15.23 42.19
CA VAL A 94 -3.40 15.35 42.79
C VAL A 94 -2.51 14.25 42.21
N PRO A 95 -1.27 14.56 41.78
CA PRO A 95 -0.38 13.55 41.23
C PRO A 95 0.03 12.52 42.29
N PRO A 96 0.30 11.26 41.90
CA PRO A 96 0.73 10.22 42.83
C PRO A 96 2.14 10.50 43.37
N THR A 97 2.34 10.30 44.67
CA THR A 97 3.64 10.41 45.32
C THR A 97 4.45 9.12 45.17
N LYS A 98 5.69 9.22 44.69
CA LYS A 98 6.62 8.09 44.61
C LYS A 98 7.10 7.72 46.02
N ILE A 99 6.66 6.56 46.52
CA ILE A 99 7.17 5.99 47.77
C ILE A 99 8.51 5.30 47.47
N ILE A 100 9.61 5.87 47.97
CA ILE A 100 10.93 5.23 47.92
C ILE A 100 11.16 4.54 49.26
N VAL A 101 11.08 3.21 49.27
CA VAL A 101 11.40 2.41 50.45
C VAL A 101 12.91 2.43 50.63
N LYS A 102 13.40 3.19 51.60
CA LYS A 102 14.79 3.08 52.07
C LYS A 102 14.88 1.80 52.90
N THR A 103 15.21 0.67 52.27
CA THR A 103 15.65 -0.51 53.01
C THR A 103 16.87 -0.12 53.81
N GLN A 104 16.79 -0.22 55.14
CA GLN A 104 17.95 -0.05 56.00
C GLN A 104 18.95 -1.14 55.61
N LYS A 105 20.00 -0.74 54.89
CA LYS A 105 21.12 -1.62 54.59
C LYS A 105 21.84 -1.79 55.92
N GLU A 106 21.55 -2.89 56.62
CA GLU A 106 22.39 -3.32 57.74
C GLU A 106 23.84 -3.32 57.23
N GLU A 107 24.68 -2.49 57.83
CA GLU A 107 26.13 -2.53 57.65
C GLU A 107 26.63 -3.87 58.20
N LYS A 108 26.49 -4.93 57.42
CA LYS A 108 27.23 -6.17 57.65
C LYS A 108 28.68 -5.82 57.41
N LYS A 109 29.40 -5.54 58.50
CA LYS A 109 30.86 -5.35 58.52
C LYS A 109 31.50 -6.34 57.55
N SER A 110 32.20 -5.80 56.57
CA SER A 110 32.82 -6.57 55.51
C SER A 110 33.77 -7.58 56.14
N PHE A 111 33.93 -8.76 55.54
CA PHE A 111 34.81 -9.83 56.04
C PHE A 111 36.24 -9.33 56.37
N ILE A 112 36.67 -8.26 55.67
CA ILE A 112 37.94 -7.56 55.84
C ILE A 112 38.03 -6.82 57.19
N ASP A 113 36.92 -6.26 57.70
CA ASP A 113 36.89 -5.58 59.00
C ASP A 113 37.05 -6.54 60.18
N LYS A 114 36.63 -7.81 60.01
CA LYS A 114 36.88 -8.86 61.02
C LYS A 114 38.33 -9.33 61.02
N LEU A 115 39.01 -9.30 59.87
CA LEU A 115 40.39 -9.77 59.74
C LEU A 115 41.41 -8.80 60.35
N LYS A 116 41.12 -7.48 60.32
CA LYS A 116 41.97 -6.43 60.92
C LYS A 116 42.04 -6.43 62.46
N ILE A 117 41.19 -7.19 63.14
CA ILE A 117 41.13 -7.24 64.62
C ILE A 117 42.21 -8.20 65.18
N TRP A 118 42.84 -9.00 64.32
CA TRP A 118 43.84 -10.01 64.70
C TRP A 118 45.25 -9.67 64.20
N GLN A 119 45.57 -8.38 64.11
CA GLN A 119 46.92 -7.87 63.87
C GLN A 119 47.25 -6.75 64.86
#